data_AF-A0A2E8AZ72-F1
#
_entry.id   AF-A0A2E8AZ72-F1
#
_cell.length_a   1.000
_cell.length_b   1.000
_cell.length_c   1.000
_cell.angle_alpha   90.00
_cell.angle_beta   90.00
_cell.angle_gamma   90.00
#
_symmetry.space_group_name_H-M   'P 1'
#
loop_
_entity.id
_entity.type
_entity.pdbx_description
1 polymer ?
#
loop_
_entity_poly.entity_id
_entity_poly.type
_entity_poly.pdbx_seq_one_letter_code
_entity_poly.pdbx_strand_id
1 'polypeptide(L)'
;VSNTPTGTGFQAIAAGGWHSLALTSDGSIVSWGDDFGGQVSDTPTGNGFTAIAAGGYHSLALTAPPPPPEADCLLEGEVEGCGTEDLDALYAVFNTNVPPTDVRFDLNFDTVVDGGDLNEWLSLAATRNGHGSPYLLGDTDLDRDVDLADYSALANNFDPTGSLGPHGWNDGNSDGDNDVDLADYNVLASNFSPAGYGAAPVPEPASVCLLLAGLLVLARVRF
;
A
#
# COMPACT_ATOMS: atom_id res chain seq x y z
N VAL A 1 -39.18 21.49 -7.74
CA VAL A 1 -37.81 21.63 -7.19
C VAL A 1 -37.34 23.05 -7.49
N SER A 2 -37.00 23.81 -6.46
CA SER A 2 -36.46 25.19 -6.54
C SER A 2 -34.96 25.18 -6.23
N ASN A 3 -34.25 26.24 -6.64
CA ASN A 3 -32.83 26.46 -6.34
C ASN A 3 -31.89 25.32 -6.80
N THR A 4 -32.22 24.68 -7.92
CA THR A 4 -31.35 23.67 -8.53
C THR A 4 -29.97 24.27 -8.79
N PRO A 5 -28.88 23.66 -8.27
CA PRO A 5 -27.55 24.18 -8.44
C PRO A 5 -27.16 24.25 -9.91
N THR A 6 -26.56 25.38 -10.30
CA THR A 6 -26.01 25.57 -11.63
C THR A 6 -24.49 25.48 -11.53
N GLY A 7 -23.86 24.57 -12.26
CA GLY A 7 -22.42 24.37 -12.22
C GLY A 7 -22.00 23.02 -12.78
N THR A 8 -20.71 22.74 -12.68
CA THR A 8 -20.08 21.48 -13.11
C THR A 8 -19.29 20.89 -11.95
N GLY A 9 -18.90 19.62 -12.04
CA GLY A 9 -18.13 18.96 -10.98
C GLY A 9 -18.99 18.20 -9.97
N PHE A 10 -20.26 17.92 -10.29
CA PHE A 10 -21.06 16.94 -9.56
C PHE A 10 -20.71 15.53 -10.04
N GLN A 11 -20.43 14.62 -9.11
CA GLN A 11 -20.10 13.22 -9.39
C GLN A 11 -21.25 12.25 -9.10
N ALA A 12 -22.10 12.56 -8.13
CA ALA A 12 -23.27 11.75 -7.81
C ALA A 12 -24.47 12.63 -7.45
N ILE A 13 -25.67 12.09 -7.61
CA ILE A 13 -26.93 12.74 -7.23
C ILE A 13 -27.84 11.76 -6.47
N ALA A 14 -28.64 12.27 -5.54
CA ALA A 14 -29.70 11.52 -4.88
C ALA A 14 -30.96 12.39 -4.79
N ALA A 15 -32.12 11.82 -5.16
CA ALA A 15 -33.40 12.51 -5.13
C ALA A 15 -34.26 11.99 -3.97
N GLY A 16 -34.60 12.88 -3.05
CA GLY A 16 -35.54 12.63 -1.96
C GLY A 16 -36.97 12.95 -2.34
N GLY A 17 -37.88 12.89 -1.37
CA GLY A 17 -39.30 13.21 -1.58
C GLY A 17 -39.53 14.69 -1.88
N TRP A 18 -38.78 15.57 -1.19
CA TRP A 18 -38.96 17.03 -1.27
C TRP A 18 -37.66 17.80 -1.54
N HIS A 19 -36.52 17.14 -1.43
CA HIS A 19 -35.19 17.70 -1.63
C HIS A 19 -34.35 16.82 -2.57
N SER A 20 -33.19 17.32 -2.95
CA SER A 20 -32.20 16.62 -3.77
C SER A 20 -30.81 16.95 -3.25
N LEU A 21 -29.89 16.01 -3.44
CA LEU A 21 -28.51 16.10 -3.03
C LEU A 21 -27.61 15.87 -4.25
N ALA A 22 -26.45 16.51 -4.26
CA ALA A 22 -25.36 16.22 -5.16
C ALA A 22 -24.05 16.14 -4.39
N LEU A 23 -23.23 15.15 -4.72
CA LEU A 23 -21.85 15.03 -4.27
C LEU A 23 -20.97 15.68 -5.33
N THR A 24 -20.12 16.61 -4.92
CA THR A 24 -19.17 17.30 -5.80
C THR A 24 -17.83 16.55 -5.85
N SER A 25 -17.00 16.91 -6.82
CA SER A 25 -15.68 16.31 -7.02
C SER A 25 -14.65 16.66 -5.95
N ASP A 26 -14.88 17.73 -5.20
CA ASP A 26 -14.08 18.09 -4.03
C ASP A 26 -14.58 17.40 -2.74
N GLY A 27 -15.56 16.51 -2.86
CA GLY A 27 -16.09 15.72 -1.75
C GLY A 27 -17.03 16.49 -0.83
N SER A 28 -17.60 17.61 -1.27
CA SER A 28 -18.64 18.36 -0.55
C SER A 28 -20.06 17.99 -1.02
N ILE A 29 -21.08 18.34 -0.22
CA ILE A 29 -22.48 18.05 -0.52
C ILE A 29 -23.24 19.34 -0.77
N VAL A 30 -23.98 19.36 -1.87
CA VAL A 30 -24.92 20.43 -2.20
C VAL A 30 -26.33 19.88 -2.14
N SER A 31 -27.21 20.54 -1.39
CA SER A 31 -28.63 20.21 -1.29
C SER A 31 -29.51 21.32 -1.83
N TRP A 32 -30.67 20.95 -2.36
CA TRP A 32 -31.66 21.90 -2.84
C TRP A 32 -33.07 21.32 -2.81
N GLY A 33 -34.09 22.17 -2.81
CA GLY A 33 -35.50 21.78 -2.75
C GLY A 33 -36.23 22.43 -1.59
N ASP A 34 -37.19 21.71 -1.02
CA ASP A 34 -37.93 22.10 0.17
C ASP A 34 -37.05 21.98 1.42
N ASP A 35 -37.24 22.90 2.37
CA ASP A 35 -36.44 23.00 3.59
C ASP A 35 -37.30 23.09 4.87
N PHE A 36 -38.58 22.72 4.82
CA PHE A 36 -39.46 22.82 6.00
C PHE A 36 -38.96 22.00 7.19
N GLY A 37 -38.16 20.96 6.96
CA GLY A 37 -37.56 20.14 8.02
C GLY A 37 -36.03 20.20 8.06
N GLY A 38 -35.42 21.24 7.51
CA GLY A 38 -33.96 21.41 7.52
C GLY A 38 -33.22 20.54 6.49
N GLN A 39 -33.92 19.93 5.53
CA GLN A 39 -33.29 19.02 4.56
C GLN A 39 -32.21 19.69 3.71
N VAL A 40 -32.30 21.01 3.54
CA VAL A 40 -31.34 21.83 2.82
C VAL A 40 -30.43 22.56 3.80
N SER A 41 -31.00 23.30 4.77
CA SER A 41 -30.21 24.14 5.69
C SER A 41 -29.35 23.35 6.67
N ASP A 42 -29.71 22.12 7.04
CA ASP A 42 -28.91 21.25 7.94
C ASP A 42 -28.00 20.29 7.15
N THR A 43 -27.74 20.58 5.87
CA THR A 43 -26.80 19.77 5.09
C THR A 43 -25.40 19.87 5.68
N PRO A 44 -24.73 18.72 5.92
CA PRO A 44 -23.37 18.72 6.44
C PRO A 44 -22.43 19.57 5.58
N THR A 45 -21.79 20.54 6.22
CA THR A 45 -20.76 21.38 5.60
C THR A 45 -19.40 20.71 5.70
N GLY A 46 -18.57 20.87 4.68
CA GLY A 46 -17.21 20.31 4.64
C GLY A 46 -16.99 19.48 3.40
N ASN A 47 -15.88 18.76 3.39
CA ASN A 47 -15.41 17.90 2.32
C ASN A 47 -15.04 16.50 2.85
N GLY A 48 -14.68 15.57 1.96
CA GLY A 48 -14.34 14.19 2.32
C GLY A 48 -15.52 13.20 2.30
N PHE A 49 -16.69 13.63 1.82
CA PHE A 49 -17.81 12.74 1.55
C PHE A 49 -17.54 11.93 0.27
N THR A 50 -17.89 10.65 0.29
CA THR A 50 -17.68 9.68 -0.80
C THR A 50 -18.96 9.10 -1.35
N ALA A 51 -20.06 9.14 -0.58
CA ALA A 51 -21.36 8.68 -1.03
C ALA A 51 -22.50 9.48 -0.39
N ILE A 52 -23.64 9.54 -1.10
CA ILE A 52 -24.86 10.21 -0.65
C ILE A 52 -26.09 9.34 -0.92
N ALA A 53 -27.10 9.43 -0.05
CA ALA A 53 -28.41 8.84 -0.26
C ALA A 53 -29.51 9.78 0.29
N ALA A 54 -30.68 9.78 -0.35
CA ALA A 54 -31.80 10.62 0.04
C ALA A 54 -33.07 9.77 0.21
N GLY A 55 -33.80 10.00 1.30
CA GLY A 55 -35.12 9.45 1.58
C GLY A 55 -36.21 10.54 1.51
N GLY A 56 -37.43 10.21 1.97
CA GLY A 56 -38.56 11.15 1.90
C GLY A 56 -38.34 12.47 2.64
N TYR A 57 -37.78 12.41 3.85
CA TYR A 57 -37.50 13.56 4.73
C TYR A 57 -36.11 13.53 5.37
N HIS A 58 -35.24 12.60 4.95
CA HIS A 58 -33.91 12.40 5.53
C HIS A 58 -32.85 12.20 4.44
N SER A 59 -31.60 12.38 4.84
CA SER A 59 -30.41 12.25 4.00
C SER A 59 -29.36 11.45 4.75
N LEU A 60 -28.52 10.71 4.02
CA LEU A 60 -27.34 10.04 4.53
C LEU A 60 -26.14 10.44 3.67
N ALA A 61 -24.98 10.54 4.32
CA ALA A 61 -23.71 10.76 3.66
C ALA A 61 -22.65 9.85 4.30
N LEU A 62 -21.75 9.31 3.47
CA LEU A 62 -20.60 8.54 3.90
C LEU A 62 -19.35 9.39 3.74
N THR A 63 -18.49 9.45 4.74
CA THR A 63 -17.13 10.00 4.62
C THR A 63 -16.15 8.88 4.29
N ALA A 64 -15.09 9.19 3.53
CA ALA A 64 -13.94 8.29 3.51
C ALA A 64 -13.45 8.09 4.96
N PRO A 65 -12.94 6.90 5.33
CA PRO A 65 -12.09 6.83 6.50
C PRO A 65 -10.99 7.90 6.34
N PRO A 66 -10.57 8.59 7.44
CA PRO A 66 -9.45 9.50 7.35
C PRO A 66 -8.31 8.78 6.63
N PRO A 67 -7.62 9.42 5.67
CA PRO A 67 -6.44 8.79 5.09
C PRO A 67 -5.59 8.34 6.27
N PRO A 68 -5.12 7.10 6.26
CA PRO A 68 -4.28 6.64 7.34
C PRO A 68 -3.15 7.66 7.55
N PRO A 69 -2.75 7.96 8.81
CA PRO A 69 -1.48 8.64 9.01
C PRO A 69 -0.44 7.91 8.16
N GLU A 70 0.39 8.63 7.41
CA GLU A 70 1.37 8.00 6.50
C GLU A 70 2.00 6.81 7.23
N ALA A 71 1.77 5.60 6.70
CA ALA A 71 2.21 4.39 7.36
C ALA A 71 3.72 4.51 7.57
N ASP A 72 4.10 4.39 8.82
CA ASP A 72 5.45 4.66 9.24
C ASP A 72 5.86 3.62 10.26
N CYS A 73 7.06 3.10 10.07
CA CYS A 73 7.73 2.22 11.00
C CYS A 73 8.18 2.93 12.31
N LEU A 74 8.05 4.25 12.43
CA LEU A 74 8.42 5.04 13.62
C LEU A 74 7.40 4.88 14.75
N LEU A 75 7.30 3.67 15.29
CA LEU A 75 6.27 3.26 16.24
C LEU A 75 6.42 3.96 17.60
N GLU A 76 7.67 4.30 17.95
CA GLU A 76 8.01 5.06 19.17
C GLU A 76 8.00 6.59 18.94
N GLY A 77 7.70 7.05 17.72
CA GLY A 77 7.63 8.48 17.37
C GLY A 77 8.99 9.19 17.35
N GLU A 78 10.09 8.44 17.32
CA GLU A 78 11.43 8.98 17.13
C GLU A 78 11.69 9.30 15.65
N VAL A 79 12.55 10.28 15.34
CA VAL A 79 12.89 10.67 13.95
C VAL A 79 14.08 9.89 13.38
N GLU A 80 14.71 9.03 14.18
CA GLU A 80 15.74 8.12 13.69
C GLU A 80 15.05 6.94 12.99
N GLY A 81 15.57 6.53 11.82
CA GLY A 81 14.88 5.58 10.95
C GLY A 81 14.51 4.25 11.61
N CYS A 82 13.74 3.43 10.89
CA CYS A 82 13.17 2.18 11.42
C CYS A 82 14.24 1.27 12.05
N GLY A 83 14.11 1.00 13.34
CA GLY A 83 15.09 0.26 14.12
C GLY A 83 14.53 -0.99 14.80
N THR A 84 15.42 -1.77 15.42
CA THR A 84 15.00 -2.97 16.19
C THR A 84 14.06 -2.63 17.34
N GLU A 85 14.11 -1.41 17.86
CA GLU A 85 13.23 -0.93 18.92
C GLU A 85 11.79 -0.77 18.43
N ASP A 86 11.58 -0.25 17.21
CA ASP A 86 10.25 -0.23 16.58
C ASP A 86 9.75 -1.66 16.31
N LEU A 87 10.62 -2.55 15.83
CA LEU A 87 10.26 -3.94 15.59
C LEU A 87 9.84 -4.65 16.89
N ASP A 88 10.54 -4.41 17.99
CA ASP A 88 10.18 -4.92 19.32
C ASP A 88 8.82 -4.36 19.78
N ALA A 89 8.52 -3.09 19.48
CA ALA A 89 7.23 -2.46 19.78
C ALA A 89 6.08 -3.11 18.99
N LEU A 90 6.28 -3.39 17.70
CA LEU A 90 5.31 -4.13 16.88
C LEU A 90 5.09 -5.54 17.41
N TYR A 91 6.16 -6.26 17.73
CA TYR A 91 6.06 -7.62 18.27
C TYR A 91 5.38 -7.67 19.65
N ALA A 92 5.48 -6.62 20.46
CA ALA A 92 4.81 -6.56 21.76
C ALA A 92 3.28 -6.60 21.66
N VAL A 93 2.72 -6.22 20.51
CA VAL A 93 1.28 -6.19 20.23
C VAL A 93 0.86 -7.16 19.12
N PHE A 94 1.77 -8.00 18.63
CA PHE A 94 1.51 -8.97 17.58
C PHE A 94 0.46 -10.01 18.01
N ASN A 95 -0.50 -10.31 17.13
CA ASN A 95 -1.67 -11.14 17.42
C ASN A 95 -2.53 -10.63 18.59
N THR A 96 -2.43 -9.35 18.95
CA THR A 96 -3.36 -8.74 19.88
C THR A 96 -4.47 -8.06 19.07
N ASN A 97 -5.72 -8.16 19.55
CA ASN A 97 -6.82 -7.37 18.99
C ASN A 97 -6.61 -5.91 19.42
N VAL A 98 -5.65 -5.23 18.80
CA VAL A 98 -5.33 -3.83 19.08
C VAL A 98 -6.60 -3.01 18.84
N PRO A 99 -6.98 -2.10 19.75
CA PRO A 99 -8.16 -1.27 19.55
C PRO A 99 -8.03 -0.47 18.25
N PRO A 100 -9.12 -0.25 17.49
CA PRO A 100 -9.12 0.53 16.24
C PRO A 100 -8.62 1.98 16.37
N THR A 101 -8.32 2.41 17.60
CA THR A 101 -7.83 3.76 17.93
C THR A 101 -6.30 3.85 17.95
N ASP A 102 -5.56 2.75 18.06
CA ASP A 102 -4.09 2.77 18.00
C ASP A 102 -3.60 2.24 16.64
N VAL A 103 -3.85 3.04 15.61
CA VAL A 103 -3.53 2.77 14.19
C VAL A 103 -2.03 2.81 13.89
N ARG A 104 -1.18 3.01 14.90
CA ARG A 104 0.28 3.07 14.68
C ARG A 104 0.85 1.69 14.37
N PHE A 105 0.27 0.64 14.97
CA PHE A 105 0.75 -0.73 14.82
C PHE A 105 0.02 -1.51 13.71
N ASP A 106 -1.11 -0.99 13.24
CA ASP A 106 -1.88 -1.49 12.09
C ASP A 106 -1.41 -0.73 10.84
N LEU A 107 -0.31 -1.19 10.27
CA LEU A 107 0.39 -0.55 9.16
C LEU A 107 -0.28 -0.83 7.82
N ASN A 108 -0.99 -1.96 7.69
CA ASN A 108 -1.71 -2.33 6.47
C ASN A 108 -3.20 -1.91 6.48
N PHE A 109 -3.69 -1.36 7.59
CA PHE A 109 -5.05 -0.86 7.83
C PHE A 109 -6.15 -1.93 7.74
N ASP A 110 -5.84 -3.17 8.12
CA ASP A 110 -6.79 -4.27 8.14
C ASP A 110 -7.47 -4.48 9.51
N THR A 111 -7.16 -3.62 10.49
CA THR A 111 -7.69 -3.61 11.86
C THR A 111 -7.22 -4.76 12.75
N VAL A 112 -6.27 -5.55 12.28
CA VAL A 112 -5.60 -6.61 13.01
C VAL A 112 -4.10 -6.25 13.07
N VAL A 113 -3.40 -6.71 14.12
CA VAL A 113 -1.93 -6.64 14.12
C VAL A 113 -1.38 -8.03 13.92
N ASP A 114 -0.90 -8.32 12.71
CA ASP A 114 -0.44 -9.63 12.28
C ASP A 114 0.76 -9.59 11.33
N GLY A 115 1.02 -10.69 10.62
CA GLY A 115 2.15 -10.80 9.70
C GLY A 115 2.11 -9.77 8.55
N GLY A 116 0.92 -9.28 8.19
CA GLY A 116 0.73 -8.19 7.24
C GLY A 116 1.42 -6.90 7.70
N ASP A 117 1.32 -6.55 8.97
CA ASP A 117 1.98 -5.36 9.53
C ASP A 117 3.48 -5.52 9.64
N LEU A 118 3.94 -6.73 9.97
CA LEU A 118 5.38 -7.04 9.95
C LEU A 118 5.96 -6.87 8.55
N ASN A 119 5.24 -7.33 7.52
CA ASN A 119 5.64 -7.17 6.13
C ASN A 119 5.67 -5.69 5.73
N GLU A 120 4.66 -4.93 6.13
CA GLU A 120 4.62 -3.48 5.87
C GLU A 120 5.75 -2.74 6.60
N TRP A 121 6.04 -3.11 7.85
CA TRP A 121 7.16 -2.55 8.61
C TRP A 121 8.50 -2.83 7.91
N LEU A 122 8.73 -4.05 7.44
CA LEU A 122 9.96 -4.43 6.72
C LEU A 122 10.14 -3.62 5.43
N SER A 123 9.05 -3.40 4.69
CA SER A 123 9.02 -2.56 3.49
C SER A 123 9.37 -1.09 3.79
N LEU A 124 8.74 -0.51 4.83
CA LEU A 124 8.99 0.85 5.28
C LEU A 124 10.42 1.03 5.83
N ALA A 125 10.91 0.02 6.57
CA ALA A 125 12.27 -0.06 7.11
C ALA A 125 13.35 0.00 6.06
N ALA A 126 13.21 -0.80 5.01
CA ALA A 126 14.16 -0.76 3.92
C ALA A 126 14.19 0.64 3.26
N THR A 127 13.01 1.16 2.92
CA THR A 127 12.86 2.45 2.23
C THR A 127 13.47 3.60 3.03
N ARG A 128 13.18 3.71 4.33
CA ARG A 128 13.65 4.81 5.19
C ARG A 128 15.13 4.75 5.53
N ASN A 129 15.67 3.54 5.67
CA ASN A 129 17.09 3.37 5.91
C ASN A 129 17.94 3.52 4.63
N GLY A 130 17.36 4.03 3.53
CA GLY A 130 18.06 4.33 2.29
C GLY A 130 18.44 3.10 1.46
N HIS A 131 17.88 1.95 1.81
CA HIS A 131 18.01 0.72 1.06
C HIS A 131 16.76 0.61 0.17
N GLY A 132 16.85 0.90 -1.14
CA GLY A 132 15.79 0.49 -2.06
C GLY A 132 15.49 -0.99 -1.82
N SER A 133 14.27 -1.34 -1.42
CA SER A 133 13.98 -2.57 -0.68
C SER A 133 14.50 -3.82 -1.41
N PRO A 134 15.40 -4.61 -0.79
CA PRO A 134 15.67 -5.99 -1.21
C PRO A 134 14.63 -6.97 -0.65
N TYR A 135 13.69 -6.50 0.17
CA TYR A 135 12.63 -7.33 0.72
C TYR A 135 11.40 -7.24 -0.18
N LEU A 136 11.20 -8.29 -0.95
CA LEU A 136 9.97 -8.61 -1.67
C LEU A 136 9.55 -9.99 -1.17
N LEU A 137 8.29 -10.15 -0.78
CA LEU A 137 7.80 -11.44 -0.28
C LEU A 137 7.85 -12.47 -1.43
N GLY A 138 8.71 -13.47 -1.29
CA GLY A 138 9.01 -14.43 -2.35
C GLY A 138 10.18 -14.07 -3.28
N ASP A 139 10.89 -12.96 -3.04
CA ASP A 139 12.22 -12.71 -3.64
C ASP A 139 13.26 -13.44 -2.80
N THR A 140 13.67 -14.58 -3.32
CA THR A 140 14.44 -15.57 -2.61
C THR A 140 15.94 -15.48 -2.88
N ASP A 141 16.35 -14.68 -3.87
CA ASP A 141 17.75 -14.42 -4.20
C ASP A 141 18.17 -12.93 -4.03
N LEU A 142 17.23 -12.10 -3.56
CA LEU A 142 17.38 -10.69 -3.19
C LEU A 142 17.77 -9.78 -4.35
N ASP A 143 17.41 -10.16 -5.58
CA ASP A 143 17.72 -9.40 -6.78
C ASP A 143 16.69 -8.31 -7.11
N ARG A 144 15.66 -8.20 -6.26
CA ARG A 144 14.60 -7.17 -6.27
C ARG A 144 13.53 -7.40 -7.34
N ASP A 145 13.36 -8.63 -7.79
CA ASP A 145 12.13 -9.05 -8.42
C ASP A 145 11.62 -10.39 -7.87
N VAL A 146 10.43 -10.81 -8.31
CA VAL A 146 9.85 -12.10 -7.96
C VAL A 146 9.58 -12.80 -9.28
N ASP A 147 10.50 -13.66 -9.68
CA ASP A 147 10.58 -14.19 -11.02
C ASP A 147 10.79 -15.71 -11.07
N LEU A 148 11.13 -16.23 -12.26
CA LEU A 148 11.29 -17.66 -12.46
C LEU A 148 12.46 -18.26 -11.64
N ALA A 149 13.49 -17.48 -11.31
CA ALA A 149 14.59 -17.88 -10.46
C ALA A 149 14.08 -18.22 -9.05
N ASP A 150 13.21 -17.39 -8.49
CA ASP A 150 12.61 -17.64 -7.17
C ASP A 150 11.73 -18.88 -7.15
N TYR A 151 10.89 -19.03 -8.17
CA TYR A 151 10.07 -20.23 -8.36
C TYR A 151 10.90 -21.50 -8.47
N SER A 152 12.03 -21.41 -9.17
CA SER A 152 12.95 -22.51 -9.34
C SER A 152 13.69 -22.83 -8.05
N ALA A 153 14.04 -21.81 -7.26
CA ALA A 153 14.67 -21.98 -5.96
C ALA A 153 13.70 -22.66 -4.97
N LEU A 154 12.43 -22.24 -4.95
CA LEU A 154 11.37 -22.88 -4.15
C LEU A 154 11.12 -24.33 -4.58
N ALA A 155 11.08 -24.59 -5.89
CA ALA A 155 10.89 -25.94 -6.44
C ALA A 155 11.97 -26.92 -6.01
N ASN A 156 13.21 -26.44 -5.96
CA ASN A 156 14.35 -27.28 -5.60
C ASN A 156 14.41 -27.56 -4.10
N ASN A 157 13.72 -26.77 -3.28
CA ASN A 157 13.72 -26.86 -1.83
C ASN A 157 12.37 -27.33 -1.23
N PHE A 158 11.39 -27.70 -2.08
CA PHE A 158 10.05 -28.11 -1.66
C PHE A 158 10.09 -29.34 -0.73
N ASP A 159 9.64 -29.17 0.51
CA ASP A 159 9.52 -30.19 1.56
C ASP A 159 8.13 -30.13 2.21
N PRO A 160 7.10 -30.74 1.59
CA PRO A 160 5.70 -30.64 2.03
C PRO A 160 5.38 -31.43 3.32
N THR A 161 6.40 -31.95 3.99
CA THR A 161 6.26 -32.79 5.19
C THR A 161 7.17 -32.35 6.33
N GLY A 162 7.98 -31.30 6.12
CA GLY A 162 9.05 -30.89 7.04
C GLY A 162 10.02 -32.02 7.40
N SER A 163 10.09 -33.08 6.60
CA SER A 163 10.76 -34.34 6.96
C SER A 163 12.27 -34.28 6.72
N LEU A 164 12.77 -33.29 5.97
CA LEU A 164 14.19 -33.18 5.63
C LEU A 164 15.00 -32.47 6.73
N GLY A 165 14.35 -31.95 7.77
CA GLY A 165 15.01 -31.30 8.91
C GLY A 165 15.65 -29.94 8.53
N PRO A 166 16.10 -29.15 9.54
CA PRO A 166 16.30 -27.72 9.36
C PRO A 166 17.64 -27.41 8.70
N HIS A 167 17.69 -27.37 7.36
CA HIS A 167 18.84 -26.82 6.65
C HIS A 167 18.43 -25.96 5.46
N GLY A 168 18.11 -24.71 5.79
CA GLY A 168 19.06 -23.65 5.44
C GLY A 168 18.56 -22.58 4.50
N TRP A 169 17.34 -22.71 3.98
CA TRP A 169 16.79 -21.70 3.08
C TRP A 169 15.59 -21.01 3.72
N ASN A 170 15.91 -20.06 4.60
CA ASN A 170 14.92 -19.20 5.23
C ASN A 170 14.22 -18.29 4.21
N ASP A 171 14.88 -18.04 3.08
CA ASP A 171 14.38 -17.11 2.07
C ASP A 171 13.11 -17.62 1.36
N GLY A 172 12.84 -18.92 1.40
CA GLY A 172 11.64 -19.54 0.83
C GLY A 172 10.55 -19.99 1.80
N ASN A 173 10.74 -19.78 3.11
CA ASN A 173 9.76 -20.09 4.15
C ASN A 173 9.01 -18.80 4.50
N SER A 174 8.09 -18.42 3.62
CA SER A 174 7.40 -17.13 3.65
C SER A 174 6.30 -17.07 4.72
N ASP A 175 5.80 -18.20 5.21
CA ASP A 175 4.80 -18.25 6.28
C ASP A 175 5.37 -18.60 7.67
N GLY A 176 6.66 -18.94 7.75
CA GLY A 176 7.40 -19.09 8.99
C GLY A 176 7.17 -20.42 9.71
N ASP A 177 6.58 -21.42 9.05
CA ASP A 177 6.22 -22.70 9.68
C ASP A 177 7.35 -23.75 9.71
N ASN A 178 8.52 -23.35 9.18
CA ASN A 178 9.77 -24.11 9.14
C ASN A 178 9.82 -25.22 8.09
N ASP A 179 8.95 -25.18 7.08
CA ASP A 179 9.15 -25.92 5.85
C ASP A 179 9.01 -25.03 4.59
N VAL A 180 9.03 -25.66 3.41
CA VAL A 180 8.87 -24.99 2.12
C VAL A 180 7.82 -25.79 1.38
N ASP A 181 6.59 -25.31 1.35
CA ASP A 181 5.45 -26.11 0.93
C ASP A 181 4.51 -25.38 -0.05
N LEU A 182 3.27 -25.87 -0.15
CA LEU A 182 2.29 -25.30 -1.06
C LEU A 182 1.83 -23.90 -0.62
N ALA A 183 1.85 -23.59 0.67
CA ALA A 183 1.55 -22.27 1.21
C ALA A 183 2.59 -21.25 0.71
N ASP A 184 3.88 -21.55 0.80
CA ASP A 184 4.95 -20.69 0.26
C ASP A 184 4.82 -20.47 -1.25
N TYR A 185 4.48 -21.53 -1.99
CA TYR A 185 4.22 -21.42 -3.42
C TYR A 185 3.05 -20.50 -3.77
N ASN A 186 1.99 -20.52 -2.96
CA ASN A 186 0.84 -19.67 -3.17
C ASN A 186 1.18 -18.21 -2.87
N VAL A 187 2.02 -17.95 -1.85
CA VAL A 187 2.55 -16.61 -1.55
C VAL A 187 3.36 -16.08 -2.73
N LEU A 188 4.28 -16.89 -3.27
CA LEU A 188 5.06 -16.53 -4.45
C LEU A 188 4.15 -16.24 -5.66
N ALA A 189 3.14 -17.09 -5.87
CA ALA A 189 2.18 -16.92 -6.96
C ALA A 189 1.26 -15.72 -6.84
N SER A 190 0.91 -15.31 -5.64
CA SER A 190 0.19 -14.05 -5.44
C SER A 190 1.04 -12.82 -5.74
N ASN A 191 2.37 -12.93 -5.62
CA ASN A 191 3.31 -11.83 -5.81
C ASN A 191 4.00 -11.82 -7.18
N PHE A 192 3.82 -12.87 -7.98
CA PHE A 192 4.40 -12.99 -9.31
C PHE A 192 3.97 -11.85 -10.25
N SER A 193 4.93 -11.05 -10.68
CA SER A 193 4.74 -9.98 -11.66
C SER A 193 5.48 -10.33 -12.96
N PRO A 194 4.79 -10.71 -14.04
CA PRO A 194 5.43 -11.11 -15.31
C PRO A 194 6.24 -9.99 -15.99
N ALA A 195 6.03 -8.74 -15.56
CA ALA A 195 6.71 -7.56 -16.08
C ALA A 195 7.94 -7.16 -15.24
N GLY A 196 8.15 -7.80 -14.09
CA GLY A 196 9.01 -7.30 -13.02
C GLY A 196 8.43 -6.04 -12.36
N TYR A 197 8.79 -5.77 -11.10
CA TYR A 197 8.60 -4.45 -10.52
C TYR A 197 9.73 -3.57 -11.03
N GLY A 198 9.42 -2.76 -12.06
CA GLY A 198 10.42 -2.06 -12.86
C GLY A 198 11.49 -1.38 -12.01
N ALA A 199 12.75 -1.69 -12.29
CA ALA A 199 13.89 -0.96 -11.75
C ALA A 199 13.61 0.54 -11.88
N ALA A 200 13.62 1.27 -10.76
CA ALA A 200 13.70 2.72 -10.80
C ALA A 200 14.85 3.07 -11.76
N PRO A 201 14.64 3.98 -12.73
CA PRO A 201 15.64 4.25 -13.75
C PRO A 201 16.93 4.71 -13.08
N VAL A 202 17.91 3.80 -12.99
CA VAL A 202 19.26 4.12 -12.59
C VAL A 202 19.81 5.02 -13.70
N PRO A 203 20.17 6.28 -13.43
CA PRO A 203 20.77 7.13 -14.44
C PRO A 203 22.15 6.52 -14.74
N GLU A 204 22.29 5.83 -15.87
CA GLU A 204 23.55 5.16 -16.19
C GLU A 204 24.72 6.15 -16.30
N PRO A 205 25.81 5.97 -15.52
CA PRO A 205 27.07 6.68 -15.76
C PRO A 205 27.87 6.08 -16.93
N ALA A 206 27.45 4.96 -17.51
CA ALA A 206 28.27 4.18 -18.44
C ALA A 206 28.22 4.68 -19.89
N SER A 207 27.09 5.24 -20.34
CA SER A 207 26.92 5.67 -21.74
C SER A 207 27.80 6.88 -22.11
N VAL A 208 28.08 7.79 -21.17
CA VAL A 208 28.96 8.95 -21.40
C VAL A 208 30.45 8.54 -21.37
N CYS A 209 30.81 7.60 -20.49
CA CYS A 209 32.17 7.07 -20.40
C CYS A 209 32.57 6.26 -21.65
N LEU A 210 31.65 5.48 -22.22
CA LEU A 210 31.91 4.73 -23.45
C LEU A 210 32.02 5.63 -24.69
N LEU A 211 31.24 6.73 -24.75
CA LEU A 211 31.35 7.74 -25.80
C LEU A 211 32.69 8.50 -25.75
N LEU A 212 33.16 8.87 -24.55
CA LEU A 212 34.45 9.53 -24.37
C LEU A 212 35.64 8.61 -24.65
N ALA A 213 35.57 7.33 -24.25
CA ALA A 213 36.59 6.33 -24.57
C ALA A 213 36.65 6.03 -26.08
N GLY A 214 35.48 5.93 -26.75
CA GLY A 214 35.41 5.75 -28.20
C GLY A 214 35.97 6.92 -29.00
N LEU A 215 35.72 8.17 -28.56
CA LEU A 215 36.26 9.36 -29.20
C LEU A 215 37.79 9.49 -29.03
N LEU A 216 38.35 9.07 -27.89
CA LEU A 216 39.80 9.07 -27.64
C LEU A 216 40.54 8.01 -28.46
N VAL A 217 39.91 6.85 -28.71
CA VAL A 217 40.47 5.80 -29.59
C VAL A 217 40.45 6.24 -31.06
N LEU A 218 39.39 6.91 -31.50
CA LEU A 218 39.29 7.46 -32.87
C LEU A 218 40.21 8.67 -33.11
N ALA A 219 40.47 9.49 -32.08
CA ALA A 219 41.39 10.63 -32.19
C ALA A 219 42.87 10.24 -32.25
N ARG A 220 43.25 9.02 -31.83
CA ARG A 220 44.63 8.51 -31.98
C ARG A 220 44.90 7.84 -33.34
N VAL A 221 43.90 7.71 -34.21
CA VAL A 221 44.04 7.13 -35.56
C VAL A 221 43.70 8.17 -36.62
N ARG A 222 44.42 9.30 -36.64
CA ARG A 222 44.56 10.16 -37.84
C ARG A 222 45.95 10.82 -37.87
N PHE A 223 46.76 10.32 -38.82
CA PHE A 223 48.05 10.77 -39.37
C PHE A 223 49.27 10.85 -38.45
#